data_AF-A0A379JX26-F1
#
_entry.id   AF-A0A379JX26-F1
#
_cell.length_a   1.000
_cell.length_b   1.000
_cell.length_c   1.000
_cell.angle_alpha   90.00
_cell.angle_beta   90.00
_cell.angle_gamma   90.00
#
_symmetry.space_group_name_H-M   'P 1'
#
loop_
_entity.id
_entity.type
_entity.pdbx_description
1 polymer ?
#
loop_
_entity_poly.entity_id
_entity_poly.type
_entity_poly.pdbx_seq_one_letter_code
_entity_poly.pdbx_strand_id
1 'polypeptide(L)'
;MALINCEECDRMASDQAAACPHCGAPIAKQPAPVQAQPRVQVIRSVGFWLGVGVFLFPVVFAWFLLRQGHSTTSRVIGFSWLALALFLMAGHERSDTRSAAATTSRSQPAKVSASAEPLREISAQQLAQAYDRNTVAADQQFKGKRFKVTGVVESINTDLFGNPYVTLRGGVNQFMEPQFQLDDAHANYAAGLQSGMRISLICIGGGDVAKTPMSKDCAPAN
;
A
#
# COMPACT_ATOMS: atom_id res chain seq x y z
N MET A 1 44.96 -31.34 40.04
CA MET A 1 45.98 -30.33 39.72
C MET A 1 47.29 -30.85 40.28
N ALA A 2 48.17 -31.36 39.43
CA ALA A 2 49.48 -31.79 39.87
C ALA A 2 50.46 -30.61 39.74
N LEU A 3 51.30 -30.41 40.75
CA LEU A 3 52.44 -29.51 40.64
C LEU A 3 53.55 -30.28 39.94
N ILE A 4 54.05 -29.73 38.83
CA ILE A 4 55.16 -30.27 38.05
C ILE A 4 56.33 -29.30 38.08
N ASN A 5 57.54 -29.83 37.96
CA ASN A 5 58.73 -28.99 37.85
C ASN A 5 58.88 -28.50 36.40
N CYS A 6 59.12 -27.20 36.23
CA CYS A 6 59.38 -26.60 34.94
C CYS A 6 60.77 -27.01 34.42
N GLU A 7 60.84 -27.55 33.20
CA GLU A 7 62.11 -28.04 32.59
C GLU A 7 63.14 -26.92 32.33
N GLU A 8 62.76 -25.65 32.37
CA GLU A 8 63.68 -24.52 32.13
C GLU A 8 64.20 -23.86 33.41
N CYS A 9 63.39 -23.79 34.47
CA CYS A 9 63.76 -23.06 35.68
C CYS A 9 63.69 -23.88 36.97
N ASP A 10 63.36 -25.18 36.86
CA ASP A 10 63.24 -26.15 37.96
C ASP A 10 62.27 -25.76 39.09
N ARG A 11 61.47 -24.71 38.89
CA ARG A 11 60.45 -24.29 39.85
C ARG A 11 59.14 -25.02 39.62
N MET A 12 58.44 -25.30 40.71
CA MET A 12 57.13 -25.92 40.69
C MET A 12 56.09 -25.00 40.05
N ALA A 13 55.31 -25.53 39.13
CA ALA A 13 54.21 -24.84 38.48
C ALA A 13 53.06 -25.82 38.22
N SER A 14 51.84 -25.30 38.05
CA SER A 14 50.67 -26.13 37.77
C SER A 14 50.75 -26.72 36.35
N ASP A 15 50.46 -28.01 36.25
CA ASP A 15 50.31 -28.76 35.00
C ASP A 15 49.23 -28.21 34.04
N GLN A 16 48.35 -27.31 34.52
CA GLN A 16 47.32 -26.67 33.72
C GLN A 16 47.68 -25.24 33.28
N ALA A 17 48.80 -24.68 33.74
CA ALA A 17 49.22 -23.35 33.34
C ALA A 17 49.71 -23.36 31.89
N ALA A 18 49.26 -22.39 31.08
CA ALA A 18 49.72 -22.25 29.69
C ALA A 18 51.24 -21.95 29.62
N ALA A 19 51.77 -21.26 30.62
CA ALA A 19 53.18 -20.93 30.76
C ALA A 19 53.60 -20.90 32.24
N CYS A 20 54.88 -21.13 32.50
CA CYS A 20 55.47 -21.05 33.83
C CYS A 20 55.44 -19.59 34.33
N PRO A 21 54.88 -19.30 35.52
CA PRO A 21 54.79 -17.94 36.04
C PRO A 21 56.16 -17.36 36.44
N HIS A 22 57.22 -18.18 36.52
CA HIS A 22 58.54 -17.73 36.93
C HIS A 22 59.47 -17.39 35.77
N CYS A 23 59.44 -18.16 34.68
CA CYS A 23 60.33 -17.96 33.53
C CYS A 23 59.60 -17.74 32.20
N GLY A 24 58.28 -17.93 32.15
CA GLY A 24 57.50 -17.83 30.91
C GLY A 24 57.58 -19.05 29.99
N ALA A 25 58.34 -20.10 30.36
CA ALA A 25 58.44 -21.33 29.59
C ALA A 25 57.07 -21.98 29.38
N PRO A 26 56.71 -22.42 28.17
CA PRO A 26 55.44 -23.09 27.93
C PRO A 26 55.41 -24.44 28.65
N ILE A 27 54.43 -24.65 29.54
CA ILE A 27 54.29 -25.90 30.30
C ILE A 27 53.47 -26.93 29.52
N ALA A 28 52.58 -26.47 28.63
CA ALA A 28 51.77 -27.34 27.78
C ALA A 28 52.60 -27.87 26.59
N LYS A 29 53.08 -29.11 26.67
CA LYS A 29 53.33 -29.92 25.46
C LYS A 29 51.97 -30.04 24.74
N GLN A 30 51.86 -29.38 23.60
CA GLN A 30 50.65 -29.16 22.78
C GLN A 30 49.64 -30.32 22.81
N PRO A 31 48.36 -30.08 23.13
CA PRO A 31 47.32 -31.01 22.72
C PRO A 31 47.04 -30.78 21.22
N ALA A 32 47.48 -31.72 20.38
CA ALA A 32 46.93 -32.12 19.08
C ALA A 32 46.71 -31.03 17.99
N PRO A 33 46.80 -31.37 16.69
CA PRO A 33 46.68 -30.37 15.62
C PRO A 33 45.30 -29.71 15.67
N VAL A 34 45.29 -28.39 15.52
CA VAL A 34 44.09 -27.58 15.29
C VAL A 34 43.37 -28.17 14.08
N GLN A 35 42.37 -29.01 14.33
CA GLN A 35 41.45 -29.41 13.28
C GLN A 35 40.69 -28.15 12.88
N ALA A 36 40.82 -27.79 11.61
CA ALA A 36 40.06 -26.72 10.98
C ALA A 36 38.58 -26.91 11.32
N GLN A 37 38.02 -25.97 12.08
CA GLN A 37 36.60 -25.95 12.36
C GLN A 37 35.86 -25.98 11.02
N PRO A 38 34.95 -26.94 10.78
CA PRO A 38 34.05 -26.80 9.66
C PRO A 38 33.26 -25.53 9.94
N ARG A 39 33.33 -24.56 9.01
CA ARG A 39 32.48 -23.37 9.06
C ARG A 39 31.06 -23.89 9.17
N VAL A 40 30.44 -23.74 10.35
CA VAL A 40 29.02 -24.00 10.55
C VAL A 40 28.30 -22.97 9.69
N GLN A 41 28.03 -23.34 8.44
CA GLN A 41 27.11 -22.62 7.57
C GLN A 41 25.76 -22.74 8.24
N VAL A 42 25.39 -21.73 9.04
CA VAL A 42 24.05 -21.62 9.59
C VAL A 42 23.13 -21.35 8.40
N ILE A 43 22.62 -22.41 7.79
CA ILE A 43 21.52 -22.33 6.83
C ILE A 43 20.32 -21.89 7.66
N ARG A 44 20.18 -20.57 7.86
CA ARG A 44 18.97 -20.00 8.44
C ARG A 44 17.87 -20.26 7.43
N SER A 45 16.98 -21.19 7.75
CA SER A 45 15.77 -21.40 6.98
C SER A 45 15.06 -20.06 6.84
N VAL A 46 14.75 -19.70 5.60
CA VAL A 46 13.96 -18.51 5.30
C VAL A 46 12.63 -18.67 6.03
N GLY A 47 12.44 -17.88 7.08
CA GLY A 47 11.24 -17.96 7.90
C GLY A 47 10.01 -17.83 7.01
N PHE A 48 8.95 -18.58 7.30
CA PHE A 48 7.66 -18.55 6.62
C PHE A 48 7.17 -17.12 6.28
N TRP A 49 7.47 -16.16 7.16
CA TRP A 49 7.19 -14.73 6.99
C TRP A 49 7.94 -14.03 5.84
N LEU A 50 9.14 -14.48 5.47
CA LEU A 50 9.86 -13.98 4.30
C LEU A 50 9.13 -14.38 3.01
N GLY A 51 8.57 -15.59 2.95
CA GLY A 51 7.79 -16.07 1.81
C GLY A 51 6.49 -15.29 1.61
N VAL A 52 5.80 -14.94 2.70
CA VAL A 52 4.58 -14.11 2.65
C VAL A 52 4.88 -12.71 2.10
N GLY A 53 6.02 -12.12 2.45
CA GLY A 53 6.46 -10.83 1.92
C GLY A 53 6.72 -10.83 0.40
N VAL A 54 7.29 -11.92 -0.14
CA VAL A 54 7.53 -12.09 -1.59
C VAL A 54 6.22 -12.14 -2.38
N PHE A 55 5.18 -12.76 -1.80
CA PHE A 55 3.86 -12.86 -2.44
C PHE A 55 3.13 -11.50 -2.50
N LEU A 56 3.21 -10.71 -1.43
CA LEU A 56 2.44 -9.47 -1.28
C LEU A 56 3.04 -8.27 -2.01
N PHE A 57 4.38 -8.20 -2.14
CA PHE A 57 5.07 -7.05 -2.75
C PHE A 57 6.23 -7.49 -3.68
N PRO A 58 5.93 -8.14 -4.83
CA PRO A 58 6.96 -8.69 -5.71
C PRO A 58 7.94 -7.63 -6.25
N VAL A 59 7.48 -6.40 -6.47
CA VAL A 59 8.32 -5.28 -6.97
C VAL A 59 9.36 -4.84 -5.93
N VAL A 60 8.96 -4.73 -4.66
CA VAL A 60 9.86 -4.36 -3.55
C VAL A 60 10.93 -5.45 -3.34
N PHE A 61 10.53 -6.72 -3.48
CA PHE A 61 11.44 -7.85 -3.30
C PHE A 61 12.39 -8.05 -4.48
N ALA A 62 11.98 -7.73 -5.71
CA ALA A 62 12.86 -7.69 -6.87
C ALA A 62 13.97 -6.65 -6.72
N TRP A 63 13.64 -5.47 -6.17
CA TRP A 63 14.62 -4.47 -5.79
C TRP A 63 15.57 -4.97 -4.69
N PHE A 64 15.06 -5.73 -3.70
CA PHE A 64 15.88 -6.35 -2.64
C PHE A 64 16.84 -7.44 -3.16
N LEU A 65 16.44 -8.23 -4.17
CA LEU A 65 17.29 -9.26 -4.81
C LEU A 65 18.49 -8.68 -5.59
N LEU A 66 18.43 -7.41 -5.97
CA LEU A 66 19.54 -6.68 -6.60
C LEU A 66 20.62 -6.25 -5.59
N ARG A 67 20.35 -6.35 -4.28
CA ARG A 67 21.35 -6.09 -3.23
C ARG A 67 22.39 -7.22 -3.18
N GLN A 68 23.66 -6.87 -2.98
CA GLN A 68 24.76 -7.83 -3.00
C GLN A 68 24.70 -8.78 -1.79
N GLY A 69 24.84 -10.10 -2.03
CA GLY A 69 24.86 -11.14 -0.99
C GLY A 69 23.94 -12.34 -1.22
N HIS A 70 23.04 -12.30 -2.22
CA HIS A 70 22.11 -13.39 -2.52
C HIS A 70 22.60 -14.32 -3.65
N SER A 71 22.40 -15.64 -3.47
CA SER A 71 22.79 -16.67 -4.44
C SER A 71 22.04 -16.52 -5.77
N THR A 72 22.71 -16.82 -6.89
CA THR A 72 22.15 -16.73 -8.25
C THR A 72 20.87 -17.56 -8.42
N THR A 73 20.75 -18.69 -7.73
CA THR A 73 19.55 -19.54 -7.71
C THR A 73 18.33 -18.83 -7.12
N SER A 74 18.52 -18.04 -6.05
CA SER A 74 17.42 -17.27 -5.42
C SER A 74 16.91 -16.13 -6.31
N ARG A 75 17.80 -15.55 -7.14
CA ARG A 75 17.43 -14.52 -8.12
C ARG A 75 16.57 -15.10 -9.24
N VAL A 76 16.93 -16.26 -9.78
CA VAL A 76 16.18 -16.91 -10.86
C VAL A 76 14.75 -17.26 -10.39
N ILE A 77 14.60 -17.81 -9.19
CA ILE A 77 13.29 -18.14 -8.61
C ILE A 77 12.45 -16.87 -8.35
N GLY A 78 13.08 -15.78 -7.88
CA GLY A 78 12.39 -14.51 -7.66
C GLY A 78 11.90 -13.84 -8.96
N PHE A 79 12.75 -13.80 -9.99
CA PHE A 79 12.37 -13.23 -11.29
C PHE A 79 11.35 -14.07 -12.05
N SER A 80 11.40 -15.41 -11.94
CA SER A 80 10.38 -16.28 -12.55
C SER A 80 9.02 -16.15 -11.86
N TRP A 81 8.97 -16.01 -10.54
CA TRP A 81 7.73 -15.72 -9.81
C TRP A 81 7.16 -14.34 -10.18
N LEU A 82 8.01 -13.31 -10.30
CA LEU A 82 7.58 -11.98 -10.73
C LEU A 82 7.03 -11.99 -12.17
N ALA A 83 7.67 -12.70 -13.09
CA ALA A 83 7.18 -12.87 -14.45
C ALA A 83 5.83 -13.59 -14.49
N LEU A 84 5.64 -14.65 -13.69
CA LEU A 84 4.36 -15.36 -13.56
C LEU A 84 3.26 -14.45 -12.98
N ALA A 85 3.57 -13.67 -11.94
CA ALA A 85 2.63 -12.73 -11.33
C ALA A 85 2.18 -11.64 -12.31
N LEU A 86 3.11 -11.11 -13.12
CA LEU A 86 2.80 -10.17 -14.19
C LEU A 86 1.94 -10.83 -15.28
N PHE A 87 2.21 -12.09 -15.63
CA PHE A 87 1.44 -12.83 -16.63
C PHE A 87 0.00 -13.12 -16.15
N LEU A 88 -0.19 -13.44 -14.86
CA LEU A 88 -1.51 -13.62 -14.25
C LEU A 88 -2.30 -12.31 -14.13
N MET A 89 -1.64 -11.19 -13.80
CA MET A 89 -2.29 -9.88 -13.80
C MET A 89 -2.65 -9.39 -15.20
N ALA A 90 -1.82 -9.66 -16.22
CA ALA A 90 -2.11 -9.34 -17.61
C ALA A 90 -3.16 -10.27 -18.25
N GLY A 91 -3.39 -11.46 -17.67
CA GLY A 91 -4.34 -12.45 -18.16
C GLY A 91 -5.78 -12.32 -17.65
N HIS A 92 -6.06 -11.44 -16.68
CA HIS A 92 -7.42 -11.26 -16.12
C HIS A 92 -8.27 -10.20 -16.85
N GLU A 93 -7.84 -9.76 -18.03
CA GLU A 93 -8.69 -9.01 -18.97
C GLU A 93 -9.30 -9.98 -20.01
N ARG A 94 -10.43 -10.59 -19.63
CA ARG A 94 -11.61 -10.94 -20.45
C ARG A 94 -12.37 -12.08 -19.79
N SER A 95 -13.32 -11.73 -18.94
CA SER A 95 -14.56 -12.50 -18.77
C SER A 95 -15.67 -11.55 -18.33
N ASP A 96 -15.97 -10.56 -19.18
CA ASP A 96 -17.27 -9.89 -19.13
C ASP A 96 -18.32 -10.84 -19.73
N THR A 97 -19.00 -11.48 -18.79
CA THR A 97 -20.41 -11.85 -18.80
C THR A 97 -21.21 -11.43 -20.04
N ARG A 98 -21.50 -12.40 -20.92
CA ARG A 98 -22.62 -12.30 -21.88
C ARG A 98 -23.59 -13.45 -21.62
N SER A 99 -24.58 -13.18 -20.77
CA SER A 99 -25.85 -13.91 -20.80
C SER A 99 -26.92 -13.10 -20.08
N ALA A 100 -27.60 -12.24 -20.83
CA ALA A 100 -28.92 -11.75 -20.47
C ALA A 100 -29.84 -12.12 -21.62
N ALA A 101 -30.70 -13.09 -21.31
CA ALA A 101 -31.71 -13.63 -22.21
C ALA A 101 -32.74 -12.56 -22.60
N ALA A 102 -33.25 -12.73 -23.81
CA ALA A 102 -34.34 -11.95 -24.38
C ALA A 102 -35.61 -12.01 -23.53
N THR A 103 -36.30 -10.87 -23.41
CA THR A 103 -37.77 -10.84 -23.31
C THR A 103 -38.27 -9.63 -24.08
N THR A 104 -38.98 -9.94 -25.15
CA THR A 104 -39.84 -9.07 -25.95
C THR A 104 -40.81 -8.30 -25.06
N SER A 105 -40.86 -6.97 -25.19
CA SER A 105 -42.02 -6.16 -24.81
C SER A 105 -42.26 -5.02 -25.80
N ARG A 106 -43.23 -5.31 -26.66
CA ARG A 106 -44.18 -4.49 -27.44
C ARG A 106 -44.12 -2.96 -27.28
N SER A 107 -44.02 -2.31 -28.45
CA SER A 107 -44.17 -0.88 -28.72
C SER A 107 -45.47 -0.27 -28.17
N GLN A 108 -45.34 0.87 -27.50
CA GLN A 108 -46.38 1.91 -27.39
C GLN A 108 -45.75 3.30 -27.59
N PRO A 109 -46.49 4.25 -28.19
CA PRO A 109 -45.94 5.46 -28.77
C PRO A 109 -45.65 6.55 -27.74
N ALA A 110 -44.69 7.41 -28.09
CA ALA A 110 -44.08 8.46 -27.31
C ALA A 110 -45.07 9.43 -26.62
N LYS A 111 -44.82 9.69 -25.34
CA LYS A 111 -45.06 10.99 -24.72
C LYS A 111 -43.80 11.40 -23.98
N VAL A 112 -43.31 12.57 -24.35
CA VAL A 112 -42.10 13.25 -23.89
C VAL A 112 -41.98 13.23 -22.36
N SER A 113 -40.91 12.58 -21.88
CA SER A 113 -40.12 13.03 -20.73
C SER A 113 -38.81 12.25 -20.79
N ALA A 114 -37.71 12.95 -21.09
CA ALA A 114 -36.38 12.41 -20.99
C ALA A 114 -36.09 12.15 -19.50
N SER A 115 -36.46 10.95 -19.05
CA SER A 115 -36.06 10.40 -17.77
C SER A 115 -34.57 10.05 -17.86
N ALA A 116 -33.72 11.06 -17.72
CA ALA A 116 -32.44 10.85 -17.08
C ALA A 116 -32.74 10.18 -15.73
N GLU A 117 -32.15 9.02 -15.48
CA GLU A 117 -32.21 8.33 -14.19
C GLU A 117 -32.04 9.36 -13.06
N PRO A 118 -32.91 9.39 -12.02
CA PRO A 118 -32.86 10.44 -11.02
C PRO A 118 -31.55 10.31 -10.23
N LEU A 119 -30.54 11.05 -10.68
CA LEU A 119 -29.28 11.26 -9.98
C LEU A 119 -29.65 11.74 -8.58
N ARG A 120 -29.24 10.96 -7.57
CA ARG A 120 -29.52 11.30 -6.18
C ARG A 120 -28.93 12.68 -5.88
N GLU A 121 -29.80 13.65 -5.58
CA GLU A 121 -29.39 15.01 -5.24
C GLU A 121 -29.13 15.12 -3.74
N ILE A 122 -27.98 15.68 -3.34
CA ILE A 122 -27.58 15.85 -1.95
C ILE A 122 -26.78 17.15 -1.77
N SER A 123 -26.84 17.77 -0.59
CA SER A 123 -25.93 18.88 -0.29
C SER A 123 -24.55 18.38 0.18
N ALA A 124 -23.52 19.20 -0.01
CA ALA A 124 -22.18 18.90 0.53
C ALA A 124 -22.21 18.67 2.05
N GLN A 125 -23.02 19.46 2.78
CA GLN A 125 -23.26 19.31 4.21
C GLN A 125 -23.87 17.95 4.57
N GLN A 126 -24.91 17.54 3.85
CA GLN A 126 -25.58 16.26 4.09
C GLN A 126 -24.65 15.08 3.78
N LEU A 127 -23.84 15.19 2.72
CA LEU A 127 -22.83 14.19 2.39
C LEU A 127 -21.82 14.03 3.52
N ALA A 128 -21.24 15.13 4.01
CA ALA A 128 -20.29 15.12 5.12
C ALA A 128 -20.90 14.52 6.40
N GLN A 129 -22.13 14.91 6.76
CA GLN A 129 -22.83 14.35 7.90
C GLN A 129 -23.16 12.87 7.76
N ALA A 130 -23.42 12.37 6.54
CA ALA A 130 -23.68 10.96 6.31
C ALA A 130 -22.43 10.12 6.61
N TYR A 131 -21.27 10.55 6.10
CA TYR A 131 -19.98 9.90 6.34
C TYR A 131 -19.53 9.99 7.81
N ASP A 132 -19.79 11.12 8.47
CA ASP A 132 -19.52 11.28 9.89
C ASP A 132 -20.32 10.27 10.73
N ARG A 133 -21.65 10.27 10.56
CA ARG A 133 -22.59 9.41 11.30
C ARG A 133 -22.31 7.93 11.08
N ASN A 134 -22.16 7.50 9.83
CA ASN A 134 -21.92 6.10 9.49
C ASN A 134 -21.30 5.97 8.10
N THR A 135 -19.97 5.86 8.07
CA THR A 135 -19.16 5.61 6.88
C THR A 135 -19.65 4.39 6.07
N VAL A 136 -19.97 3.27 6.72
CA VAL A 136 -20.36 2.03 6.03
C VAL A 136 -21.69 2.20 5.29
N ALA A 137 -22.66 2.85 5.95
CA ALA A 137 -23.95 3.15 5.32
C ALA A 137 -23.80 4.20 4.20
N ALA A 138 -22.95 5.21 4.39
CA ALA A 138 -22.66 6.21 3.37
C ALA A 138 -21.99 5.59 2.13
N ASP A 139 -21.02 4.70 2.32
CA ASP A 139 -20.35 4.00 1.23
C ASP A 139 -21.33 3.15 0.41
N GLN A 140 -22.27 2.46 1.04
CA GLN A 140 -23.33 1.75 0.32
C GLN A 140 -24.19 2.68 -0.55
N GLN A 141 -24.31 3.95 -0.19
CA GLN A 141 -25.14 4.93 -0.90
C GLN A 141 -24.39 5.71 -1.97
N PHE A 142 -23.11 6.05 -1.76
CA PHE A 142 -22.39 7.00 -2.60
C PHE A 142 -21.13 6.41 -3.26
N LYS A 143 -20.45 5.44 -2.65
CA LYS A 143 -19.18 4.92 -3.18
C LYS A 143 -19.40 4.19 -4.50
N GLY A 144 -18.66 4.59 -5.52
CA GLY A 144 -18.79 4.08 -6.89
C GLY A 144 -20.09 4.48 -7.60
N LYS A 145 -20.94 5.31 -6.99
CA LYS A 145 -22.24 5.73 -7.54
C LYS A 145 -22.18 7.18 -7.99
N ARG A 146 -22.94 7.49 -9.05
CA ARG A 146 -23.13 8.86 -9.51
C ARG A 146 -24.20 9.55 -8.69
N PHE A 147 -23.92 10.78 -8.27
CA PHE A 147 -24.86 11.62 -7.55
C PHE A 147 -24.64 13.08 -7.91
N LYS A 148 -25.66 13.91 -7.72
CA LYS A 148 -25.57 15.35 -7.89
C LYS A 148 -25.38 15.98 -6.52
N VAL A 149 -24.35 16.79 -6.39
CA VAL A 149 -24.04 17.53 -5.17
C VAL A 149 -24.23 19.02 -5.40
N THR A 150 -24.79 19.70 -4.40
CA THR A 150 -24.89 21.16 -4.40
C THR A 150 -24.23 21.71 -3.14
N GLY A 151 -23.45 22.79 -3.29
CA GLY A 151 -22.75 23.40 -2.17
C GLY A 151 -22.22 24.79 -2.50
N VAL A 152 -21.61 25.40 -1.49
CA VAL A 152 -20.90 26.67 -1.62
C VAL A 152 -19.41 26.36 -1.61
N VAL A 153 -18.68 26.87 -2.59
CA VAL A 153 -17.22 26.69 -2.69
C VAL A 153 -16.55 27.34 -1.49
N GLU A 154 -15.75 26.59 -0.75
CA GLU A 154 -14.87 27.17 0.27
C GLU A 154 -13.50 27.46 -0.34
N SER A 155 -12.89 26.45 -0.96
CA SER A 155 -11.56 26.59 -1.57
C SER A 155 -11.44 25.81 -2.88
N ILE A 156 -10.50 26.25 -3.71
CA ILE A 156 -10.10 25.61 -4.96
C ILE A 156 -8.60 25.36 -4.85
N ASN A 157 -8.19 24.10 -5.00
CA ASN A 157 -6.80 23.68 -4.83
C ASN A 157 -6.41 22.68 -5.91
N THR A 158 -5.13 22.33 -5.92
CA THR A 158 -4.56 21.34 -6.85
C THR A 158 -3.87 20.25 -6.05
N ASP A 159 -4.04 18.99 -6.45
CA ASP A 159 -3.32 17.87 -5.83
C ASP A 159 -1.84 17.84 -6.25
N LEU A 160 -1.08 16.88 -5.71
CA LEU A 160 0.34 16.70 -6.00
C LEU A 160 0.63 16.33 -7.48
N PHE A 161 -0.39 15.94 -8.23
CA PHE A 161 -0.31 15.51 -9.63
C PHE A 161 -0.83 16.57 -10.61
N GLY A 162 -1.31 17.72 -10.11
CA GLY A 162 -1.81 18.82 -10.95
C GLY A 162 -3.34 18.80 -11.17
N ASN A 163 -4.08 17.87 -10.58
CA ASN A 163 -5.52 17.80 -10.79
C ASN A 163 -6.24 18.80 -9.86
N PRO A 164 -7.12 19.66 -10.40
CA PRO A 164 -7.88 20.58 -9.59
C PRO A 164 -8.98 19.86 -8.80
N TYR A 165 -9.13 20.24 -7.53
CA TYR A 165 -10.24 19.83 -6.69
C TYR A 165 -10.82 21.03 -5.95
N VAL A 166 -12.09 20.93 -5.60
CA VAL A 166 -12.81 21.96 -4.85
C VAL A 166 -13.27 21.40 -3.52
N THR A 167 -13.21 22.22 -2.48
CA THR A 167 -13.86 21.93 -1.20
C THR A 167 -15.18 22.69 -1.14
N LEU A 168 -16.24 22.02 -0.72
CA LEU A 168 -17.53 22.64 -0.51
C LEU A 168 -17.81 22.77 0.98
N ARG A 169 -18.32 23.93 1.39
CA ARG A 169 -18.73 24.19 2.78
C ARG A 169 -19.69 23.12 3.26
N GLY A 170 -19.49 22.71 4.51
CA GLY A 170 -20.37 21.75 5.16
C GLY A 170 -19.70 20.54 5.76
N GLY A 171 -18.38 20.52 5.79
CA GLY A 171 -17.63 19.61 6.65
C GLY A 171 -18.13 19.67 8.09
N VAL A 172 -17.91 18.58 8.84
CA VAL A 172 -18.18 18.53 10.28
C VAL A 172 -17.35 19.56 11.07
N ASN A 173 -16.25 20.02 10.47
CA ASN A 173 -15.46 21.15 10.90
C ASN A 173 -14.82 21.84 9.68
N GLN A 174 -14.22 23.01 9.88
CA GLN A 174 -13.59 23.83 8.82
C GLN A 174 -12.33 23.22 8.20
N PHE A 175 -11.81 22.10 8.74
CA PHE A 175 -10.62 21.42 8.22
C PHE A 175 -10.97 20.09 7.52
N MET A 176 -12.22 19.62 7.64
CA MET A 176 -12.69 18.34 7.11
C MET A 176 -13.88 18.55 6.19
N GLU A 177 -13.65 19.39 5.19
CA GLU A 177 -14.63 19.70 4.17
C GLU A 177 -14.66 18.62 3.09
N PRO A 178 -15.85 18.24 2.60
CA PRO A 178 -15.95 17.28 1.51
C PRO A 178 -15.23 17.82 0.26
N GLN A 179 -14.46 16.93 -0.36
CA GLN A 179 -13.59 17.26 -1.48
C GLN A 179 -14.13 16.65 -2.78
N PHE A 180 -14.09 17.43 -3.85
CA PHE A 180 -14.63 17.07 -5.16
C PHE A 180 -13.57 17.33 -6.23
N GLN A 181 -12.95 16.25 -6.70
CA GLN A 181 -11.96 16.30 -7.76
C GLN A 181 -12.67 16.39 -9.12
N LEU A 182 -12.35 17.44 -9.89
CA LEU A 182 -12.88 17.60 -11.24
C LEU A 182 -12.26 16.58 -12.18
N ASP A 183 -13.00 16.19 -13.21
CA ASP A 183 -12.43 15.40 -14.30
C ASP A 183 -11.50 16.25 -15.19
N ASP A 184 -10.68 15.57 -16.00
CA ASP A 184 -9.70 16.23 -16.89
C ASP A 184 -10.38 17.14 -17.93
N ALA A 185 -11.57 16.76 -18.39
CA ALA A 185 -12.31 17.52 -19.41
C ALA A 185 -12.81 18.87 -18.87
N HIS A 186 -13.05 18.95 -17.56
CA HIS A 186 -13.54 20.14 -16.87
C HIS A 186 -12.48 20.75 -15.95
N ALA A 187 -11.19 20.44 -16.11
CA ALA A 187 -10.13 21.06 -15.31
C ALA A 187 -10.14 22.61 -15.41
N ASN A 188 -10.44 23.16 -16.58
CA ASN A 188 -10.58 24.61 -16.78
C ASN A 188 -11.78 25.23 -16.06
N TYR A 189 -12.79 24.43 -15.69
CA TYR A 189 -13.94 24.92 -14.92
C TYR A 189 -13.49 25.47 -13.57
N ALA A 190 -12.50 24.83 -12.92
CA ALA A 190 -11.95 25.31 -11.65
C ALA A 190 -11.37 26.73 -11.74
N ALA A 191 -10.81 27.13 -12.88
CA ALA A 191 -10.22 28.45 -13.06
C ALA A 191 -11.27 29.59 -13.00
N GLY A 192 -12.53 29.29 -13.31
CA GLY A 192 -13.65 30.23 -13.19
C GLY A 192 -14.29 30.23 -11.80
N LEU A 193 -13.86 29.35 -10.89
CA LEU A 193 -14.46 29.22 -9.58
C LEU A 193 -13.88 30.22 -8.57
N GLN A 194 -14.75 30.71 -7.69
CA GLN A 194 -14.38 31.57 -6.57
C GLN A 194 -14.99 31.04 -5.27
N SER A 195 -14.29 31.24 -4.16
CA SER A 195 -14.83 31.00 -2.83
C SER A 195 -16.12 31.80 -2.62
N GLY A 196 -17.13 31.16 -2.01
CA GLY A 196 -18.45 31.72 -1.79
C GLY A 196 -19.45 31.47 -2.92
N MET A 197 -19.03 30.98 -4.08
CA MET A 197 -19.97 30.65 -5.16
C MET A 197 -20.78 29.40 -4.85
N ARG A 198 -22.08 29.44 -5.14
CA ARG A 198 -22.93 28.25 -5.07
C ARG A 198 -22.84 27.49 -6.40
N ILE A 199 -22.44 26.23 -6.34
CA ILE A 199 -22.27 25.37 -7.52
C ILE A 199 -23.02 24.05 -7.35
N SER A 200 -23.29 23.38 -8.47
CA SER A 200 -23.76 22.01 -8.51
C SER A 200 -22.84 21.17 -9.38
N LEU A 201 -22.49 19.97 -8.91
CA LEU A 201 -21.61 19.03 -9.61
C LEU A 201 -22.30 17.67 -9.70
N ILE A 202 -22.07 16.93 -10.78
CA ILE A 202 -22.34 15.49 -10.85
C ILE A 202 -21.01 14.79 -10.64
N CYS A 203 -20.93 13.92 -9.63
CA CYS A 203 -19.69 13.27 -9.21
C CYS A 203 -19.88 11.76 -9.02
N ILE A 204 -18.77 11.03 -8.98
CA ILE A 204 -18.70 9.65 -8.52
C ILE A 204 -18.14 9.63 -7.08
N GLY A 205 -18.83 8.96 -6.16
CA GLY A 205 -18.35 8.89 -4.78
C GLY A 205 -17.11 8.03 -4.64
N GLY A 206 -16.08 8.56 -3.99
CA GLY A 206 -14.81 7.89 -3.71
C GLY A 206 -14.77 7.18 -2.35
N GLY A 207 -15.73 7.46 -1.47
CA GLY A 207 -15.68 7.06 -0.05
C GLY A 207 -15.21 8.22 0.83
N ASP A 208 -14.71 7.93 2.02
CA ASP A 208 -14.01 8.90 2.86
C ASP A 208 -12.55 8.54 3.11
N VAL A 209 -11.76 9.58 3.37
CA VAL A 209 -10.42 9.47 3.94
C VAL A 209 -10.45 10.23 5.26
N ALA A 210 -10.19 9.53 6.35
CA ALA A 210 -10.25 10.09 7.70
C ALA A 210 -11.56 10.89 7.96
N LYS A 211 -12.72 10.30 7.66
CA LYS A 211 -14.06 10.91 7.81
C LYS A 211 -14.37 12.08 6.87
N THR A 212 -13.45 12.45 5.99
CA THR A 212 -13.69 13.47 4.97
C THR A 212 -14.17 12.82 3.67
N PRO A 213 -15.40 13.09 3.20
CA PRO A 213 -15.89 12.53 1.94
C PRO A 213 -15.04 13.01 0.77
N MET A 214 -14.67 12.09 -0.10
CA MET A 214 -13.99 12.39 -1.35
C MET A 214 -14.83 11.92 -2.53
N SER A 215 -14.91 12.76 -3.54
CA SER A 215 -15.57 12.45 -4.82
C SER A 215 -14.61 12.72 -5.96
N LYS A 216 -14.78 11.96 -7.03
CA LYS A 216 -13.98 12.03 -8.25
C LYS A 216 -14.87 12.14 -9.47
N ASP A 217 -14.25 12.39 -10.62
CA ASP A 217 -14.92 12.48 -11.92
C ASP A 217 -16.08 13.50 -11.86
N CYS A 218 -15.84 14.64 -11.20
CA CYS A 218 -16.85 15.67 -11.02
C CYS A 218 -16.94 16.58 -12.24
N ALA A 219 -18.17 16.77 -12.73
CA ALA A 219 -18.50 17.67 -13.82
C ALA A 219 -19.59 18.68 -13.40
N PRO A 220 -19.61 19.90 -13.96
CA PRO A 220 -20.67 20.89 -13.70
C PRO A 220 -22.06 20.35 -14.05
N ALA A 221 -23.00 20.49 -13.12
CA ALA A 221 -24.41 20.18 -13.34
C ALA A 221 -25.12 21.49 -13.71
N ASN A 222 -25.18 21.78 -15.02
CA ASN A 222 -25.83 22.97 -15.58
C ASN A 222 -27.35 22.96 -15.37
#